data_AF-A0AA38SAR7-F1
#
_entry.id   AF-A0AA38SAR7-F1
#
_cell.length_a   1.000
_cell.length_b   1.000
_cell.length_c   1.000
_cell.angle_alpha   90.00
_cell.angle_beta   90.00
_cell.angle_gamma   90.00
#
_symmetry.space_group_name_H-M   'P 1'
#
loop_
_entity.id
_entity.type
_entity.pdbx_description
1 polymer ?
#
loop_
_entity_poly.entity_id
_entity_poly.type
_entity_poly.pdbx_seq_one_letter_code
_entity_poly.pdbx_strand_id
1 'polypeptide(L)'
;MHKELERAFDNHAEMRVLHGQFADDIIGSCNGVICLMDASKHGSILWNPTIRWKLTVPNDRHGAAGFGFDELTNDYKVVLIHGSTRVGETFVYSLSTGTWHKSACHSPRCRCRISGYFFNGSVYWIANCVGVDTKDCCFIFDIQLPEPSWHTKQLLSIKGSLSVISVKFGFGGANHSIWKRDGSGAWSSIY
;
A
#
# COMPACT_ATOMS: atom_id res chain seq x y z
N MET A 1 22.56 5.81 -15.97
CA MET A 1 21.26 5.58 -15.30
C MET A 1 21.39 5.59 -13.77
N HIS A 2 22.32 4.84 -13.16
CA HIS A 2 22.50 4.77 -11.70
C HIS A 2 23.08 6.04 -11.03
N LYS A 3 23.84 6.89 -11.75
CA LYS A 3 24.48 8.10 -11.17
C LYS A 3 23.65 9.39 -11.22
N GLU A 4 22.53 9.40 -11.97
CA GLU A 4 21.68 10.60 -12.07
C GLU A 4 20.52 10.58 -11.07
N LEU A 5 20.19 9.43 -10.48
CA LEU A 5 19.10 9.28 -9.50
C LEU A 5 19.51 9.73 -8.08
N GLU A 6 20.80 9.68 -7.73
CA GLU A 6 21.28 10.00 -6.37
C GLU A 6 21.32 11.51 -6.05
N ARG A 7 21.20 12.40 -7.04
CA ARG A 7 21.38 13.85 -6.85
C ARG A 7 20.09 14.66 -6.65
N ALA A 8 18.92 14.03 -6.63
CA ALA A 8 17.63 14.74 -6.77
C ALA A 8 16.69 14.71 -5.55
N PHE A 9 17.07 14.14 -4.41
CA PHE A 9 16.17 13.90 -3.27
C PHE A 9 16.23 14.98 -2.17
N ASP A 10 15.93 16.24 -2.48
CA ASP A 10 15.96 17.30 -1.45
C ASP A 10 14.76 18.27 -1.44
N ASN A 11 13.63 17.95 -2.08
CA ASN A 11 12.44 18.79 -1.98
C ASN A 11 11.14 17.97 -1.88
N HIS A 12 10.58 17.92 -0.66
CA HIS A 12 9.26 17.38 -0.40
C HIS A 12 8.19 18.42 -0.77
N ALA A 13 7.40 18.15 -1.81
CA ALA A 13 6.14 18.84 -2.07
C ALA A 13 4.98 17.90 -1.77
N GLU A 14 4.05 18.31 -0.89
CA GLU A 14 2.80 17.58 -0.66
C GLU A 14 1.86 17.75 -1.86
N MET A 15 1.43 16.64 -2.46
CA MET A 15 0.45 16.62 -3.56
C MET A 15 -0.96 16.33 -3.03
N ARG A 16 -1.95 17.13 -3.48
CA ARG A 16 -3.38 16.91 -3.23
C ARG A 16 -4.00 16.12 -4.38
N VAL A 17 -4.79 15.09 -4.04
CA VAL A 17 -5.45 14.21 -5.01
C VAL A 17 -6.87 14.69 -5.28
N LEU A 18 -7.25 14.82 -6.55
CA LEU A 18 -8.63 15.09 -6.99
C LEU A 18 -9.20 13.82 -7.64
N HIS A 19 -10.39 13.37 -7.22
CA HIS A 19 -11.05 12.19 -7.78
C HIS A 19 -11.87 12.57 -9.04
N GLY A 20 -11.61 11.88 -10.16
CA GLY A 20 -12.34 11.99 -11.43
C GLY A 20 -12.84 10.63 -11.95
N GLN A 21 -13.83 10.63 -12.85
CA GLN A 21 -14.77 9.52 -13.08
C GLN A 21 -14.27 8.32 -13.93
N PHE A 22 -12.98 8.27 -14.27
CA PHE A 22 -12.24 7.06 -14.67
C PHE A 22 -10.82 7.22 -14.10
N ALA A 23 -10.68 7.02 -12.79
CA ALA A 23 -9.45 7.37 -12.10
C ALA A 23 -8.36 6.33 -12.39
N ASP A 24 -7.23 6.78 -12.94
CA ASP A 24 -5.96 6.18 -12.57
C ASP A 24 -5.86 6.28 -11.04
N ASP A 25 -6.05 5.16 -10.34
CA ASP A 25 -5.99 5.16 -8.89
C ASP A 25 -4.53 5.22 -8.45
N ILE A 26 -4.24 6.14 -7.52
CA ILE A 26 -2.92 6.20 -6.90
C ILE A 26 -2.77 4.95 -6.02
N ILE A 27 -1.80 4.11 -6.37
CA ILE A 27 -1.40 2.96 -5.56
C ILE A 27 -0.63 3.44 -4.34
N GLY A 28 0.28 4.39 -4.54
CA GLY A 28 1.07 4.98 -3.48
C GLY A 28 2.11 5.98 -3.99
N SER A 29 2.84 6.58 -3.06
CA SER A 29 3.99 7.42 -3.39
C SER A 29 5.11 7.17 -2.39
N CYS A 30 6.36 7.27 -2.84
CA CYS A 30 7.54 7.06 -2.02
C CYS A 30 8.73 7.81 -2.64
N ASN A 31 9.44 8.60 -1.84
CA ASN A 31 10.66 9.31 -2.26
C ASN A 31 10.49 10.03 -3.61
N GLY A 32 9.42 10.82 -3.77
CA GLY A 32 9.16 11.59 -5.00
C GLY A 32 8.68 10.78 -6.23
N VAL A 33 8.59 9.45 -6.12
CA VAL A 33 8.00 8.59 -7.15
C VAL A 33 6.56 8.28 -6.79
N ILE A 34 5.66 8.39 -7.75
CA ILE A 34 4.24 8.05 -7.66
C ILE A 34 4.02 6.76 -8.43
N CYS A 35 3.27 5.84 -7.85
CA CYS A 35 2.77 4.66 -8.54
C CYS A 35 1.27 4.80 -8.80
N LEU A 36 0.88 4.77 -10.07
CA LEU A 36 -0.50 4.85 -10.54
C LEU A 36 -0.92 3.49 -11.11
N MET A 37 -2.18 3.13 -10.91
CA MET A 37 -2.80 2.02 -11.62
C MET A 37 -3.32 2.51 -12.97
N ASP A 38 -2.81 1.93 -14.07
CA ASP A 38 -3.35 2.18 -15.42
C ASP A 38 -4.38 1.09 -15.71
N ALA A 39 -5.64 1.40 -15.42
CA ALA A 39 -6.76 0.50 -15.63
C ALA A 39 -6.99 0.18 -17.12
N SER A 40 -6.60 1.08 -18.02
CA SER A 40 -6.80 0.93 -19.46
C SER A 40 -5.80 -0.03 -20.11
N LYS A 41 -4.59 -0.14 -19.55
CA LYS A 41 -3.50 -0.96 -20.10
C LYS A 41 -3.19 -2.20 -19.28
N HIS A 42 -3.96 -2.49 -18.23
CA HIS A 42 -3.67 -3.56 -17.28
C HIS A 42 -2.22 -3.42 -16.81
N GLY A 43 -1.93 -2.32 -16.12
CA GLY A 43 -0.56 -1.93 -15.82
C GLY A 43 -0.44 -1.05 -14.60
N SER A 44 0.81 -0.79 -14.22
CA SER A 44 1.15 0.29 -13.30
C SER A 44 2.06 1.29 -13.98
N ILE A 45 2.00 2.53 -13.57
CA ILE A 45 2.86 3.60 -14.04
C ILE A 45 3.67 4.09 -12.85
N LEU A 46 4.99 4.01 -12.95
CA LEU A 46 5.89 4.72 -12.06
C LEU A 46 6.19 6.08 -12.67
N TRP A 47 6.00 7.14 -11.89
CA TRP A 47 6.16 8.51 -12.36
C TRP A 47 6.91 9.34 -11.33
N ASN A 48 8.05 9.90 -11.74
CA ASN A 48 8.75 10.95 -11.01
C ASN A 48 8.57 12.27 -11.78
N PRO A 49 7.64 13.16 -11.37
CA PRO A 49 7.40 14.42 -12.05
C PRO A 49 8.59 15.38 -11.98
N THR A 50 9.38 15.32 -10.91
CA THR A 50 10.52 16.24 -10.66
C THR A 50 11.62 16.07 -11.70
N ILE A 51 11.90 14.82 -12.09
CA ILE A 51 12.92 14.50 -13.12
C ILE A 51 12.31 14.12 -14.47
N ARG A 52 10.99 14.31 -14.65
CA ARG A 52 10.24 13.97 -15.87
C ARG A 52 10.44 12.52 -16.33
N TRP A 53 10.58 11.61 -15.36
CA TRP A 53 10.76 10.19 -15.64
C TRP A 53 9.44 9.43 -15.47
N LYS A 54 9.13 8.56 -16.42
CA LYS A 54 7.93 7.71 -16.41
C LYS A 54 8.29 6.32 -16.93
N LEU A 55 7.78 5.30 -16.26
CA LEU A 55 7.90 3.91 -16.68
C LEU A 55 6.55 3.22 -16.58
N THR A 56 6.14 2.55 -17.66
CA THR A 56 5.01 1.63 -17.63
C THR A 56 5.49 0.25 -17.21
N VAL A 57 4.95 -0.25 -16.12
CA VAL A 57 5.15 -1.61 -15.63
C VAL A 57 3.99 -2.46 -16.18
N PRO A 58 4.26 -3.41 -17.09
CA PRO A 58 3.22 -4.27 -17.63
C PRO A 58 2.70 -5.18 -16.52
N ASN A 59 1.38 -5.35 -16.40
CA ASN A 59 0.79 -6.22 -15.39
C ASN A 59 -0.51 -6.88 -15.88
N ASP A 60 -0.41 -8.12 -16.33
CA ASP A 60 -1.56 -8.92 -16.75
C ASP A 60 -2.49 -9.37 -15.60
N ARG A 61 -2.21 -8.95 -14.35
CA ARG A 61 -2.90 -9.42 -13.15
C ARG A 61 -3.73 -8.33 -12.49
N HIS A 62 -4.94 -8.70 -12.09
CA HIS A 62 -5.83 -7.84 -11.31
C HIS A 62 -5.74 -8.18 -9.82
N GLY A 63 -5.57 -7.19 -8.96
CA GLY A 63 -5.41 -7.47 -7.54
C GLY A 63 -5.21 -6.23 -6.70
N ALA A 64 -4.96 -6.45 -5.41
CA ALA A 64 -4.49 -5.39 -4.55
C ALA A 64 -3.03 -5.09 -4.89
N ALA A 65 -2.72 -3.81 -5.07
CA ALA A 65 -1.41 -3.30 -5.41
C ALA A 65 -0.82 -2.51 -4.25
N GLY A 66 0.50 -2.47 -4.19
CA GLY A 66 1.29 -1.69 -3.25
C GLY A 66 2.54 -1.17 -3.92
N PHE A 67 3.06 -0.07 -3.42
CA PHE A 67 4.28 0.54 -3.94
C PHE A 67 5.13 1.04 -2.79
N GLY A 68 6.44 0.79 -2.85
CA GLY A 68 7.37 1.21 -1.81
C GLY A 68 8.81 1.16 -2.27
N PHE A 69 9.68 1.64 -1.41
CA PHE A 69 11.13 1.58 -1.58
C PHE A 69 11.71 0.58 -0.58
N ASP A 70 12.48 -0.37 -1.09
CA ASP A 70 13.22 -1.34 -0.29
C ASP A 70 14.64 -0.82 -0.09
N GLU A 71 14.92 -0.32 1.11
CA GLU A 71 16.22 0.21 1.50
C GLU A 71 17.33 -0.85 1.45
N LEU A 72 17.01 -2.13 1.71
CA LEU A 72 18.01 -3.21 1.72
C LEU A 72 18.57 -3.46 0.32
N THR A 73 17.68 -3.47 -0.68
CA THR A 73 18.07 -3.68 -2.08
C THR A 73 18.25 -2.38 -2.85
N ASN A 74 18.06 -1.23 -2.21
CA ASN A 74 18.07 0.11 -2.83
C ASN A 74 17.19 0.16 -4.10
N ASP A 75 15.97 -0.35 -4.00
CA ASP A 75 15.11 -0.56 -5.17
C ASP A 75 13.65 -0.15 -4.93
N TYR A 76 13.01 0.39 -5.96
CA TYR A 76 11.57 0.60 -5.95
C TYR A 76 10.86 -0.69 -6.33
N LYS A 77 9.82 -1.02 -5.57
CA LYS A 77 9.06 -2.25 -5.76
C LYS A 77 7.58 -1.99 -5.90
N VAL A 78 6.97 -2.69 -6.85
CA VAL A 78 5.52 -2.79 -6.97
C VAL A 78 5.11 -4.17 -6.50
N VAL A 79 4.20 -4.24 -5.53
CA VAL A 79 3.67 -5.49 -5.01
C VAL A 79 2.26 -5.66 -5.55
N LEU A 80 1.93 -6.88 -5.97
CA LEU A 80 0.60 -7.27 -6.41
C LEU A 80 0.16 -8.53 -5.68
N ILE A 81 -1.08 -8.53 -5.22
CA ILE A 81 -1.70 -9.66 -4.54
C ILE A 81 -2.89 -10.10 -5.38
N HIS A 82 -2.77 -11.27 -6.01
CA HIS A 82 -3.79 -11.80 -6.90
C HIS A 82 -4.98 -12.37 -6.12
N GLY A 83 -6.20 -11.93 -6.44
CA GLY A 83 -7.40 -12.17 -5.64
C GLY A 83 -8.27 -13.37 -6.03
N SER A 84 -7.85 -14.23 -6.96
CA SER A 84 -8.69 -15.34 -7.42
C SER A 84 -8.39 -16.64 -6.64
N THR A 85 -9.31 -16.97 -5.72
CA THR A 85 -9.63 -18.33 -5.26
C THR A 85 -8.54 -19.14 -4.51
N ARG A 86 -8.41 -18.86 -3.20
CA ARG A 86 -8.00 -19.76 -2.08
C ARG A 86 -6.72 -19.38 -1.35
N VAL A 87 -5.70 -18.86 -2.02
CA VAL A 87 -4.48 -18.26 -1.42
C VAL A 87 -4.02 -17.17 -2.39
N GLY A 88 -3.88 -15.92 -1.93
CA GLY A 88 -3.49 -14.86 -2.85
C GLY A 88 -2.00 -14.99 -3.18
N GLU A 89 -1.69 -15.18 -4.46
CA GLU A 89 -0.32 -15.18 -4.93
C GLU A 89 0.21 -13.75 -4.91
N THR A 90 1.37 -13.58 -4.30
CA THR A 90 2.05 -12.28 -4.24
C THR A 90 3.13 -12.22 -5.29
N PHE A 91 3.13 -11.15 -6.07
CA PHE A 91 4.15 -10.86 -7.06
C PHE A 91 4.81 -9.52 -6.75
N VAL A 92 6.11 -9.45 -6.99
CA VAL A 92 6.91 -8.25 -6.75
C VAL A 92 7.65 -7.90 -8.02
N TYR A 93 7.43 -6.69 -8.52
CA TYR A 93 8.23 -6.09 -9.56
C TYR A 93 9.39 -5.36 -8.91
N SER A 94 10.60 -5.63 -9.37
CA SER A 94 11.81 -4.91 -8.98
C SER A 94 12.19 -3.96 -10.11
N LEU A 95 12.28 -2.65 -9.83
CA LEU A 95 12.64 -1.66 -10.84
C LEU A 95 14.07 -1.88 -11.35
N SER A 96 14.98 -2.27 -10.47
CA SER A 96 16.38 -2.57 -10.80
C SER A 96 16.56 -3.66 -11.86
N THR A 97 15.73 -4.70 -11.82
CA THR A 97 15.80 -5.83 -12.77
C THR A 97 14.80 -5.68 -13.93
N GLY A 98 13.78 -4.85 -13.76
CA GLY A 98 12.72 -4.65 -14.75
C GLY A 98 11.77 -5.85 -14.87
N THR A 99 11.70 -6.71 -13.85
CA THR A 99 10.99 -8.01 -13.93
C THR A 99 10.09 -8.27 -12.73
N TRP A 100 9.00 -9.00 -12.99
CA TRP A 100 8.14 -9.57 -11.94
C TRP A 100 8.70 -10.90 -11.44
N HIS A 101 8.67 -11.08 -10.13
CA HIS A 101 8.98 -12.34 -9.47
C HIS A 101 7.84 -12.75 -8.54
N LYS A 102 7.58 -14.06 -8.46
CA LYS A 102 6.65 -14.59 -7.47
C LYS A 102 7.33 -14.55 -6.10
N SER A 103 6.69 -13.93 -5.12
CA SER A 103 7.17 -13.95 -3.76
C SER A 103 6.93 -15.34 -3.15
N ALA A 104 7.89 -15.82 -2.36
CA ALA A 104 7.72 -17.03 -1.55
C ALA A 104 6.65 -16.85 -0.44
N CYS A 105 6.24 -15.61 -0.18
CA CYS A 105 5.22 -15.29 0.81
C CYS A 105 3.82 -15.43 0.21
N HIS A 106 3.07 -16.39 0.71
CA HIS A 106 1.64 -16.51 0.43
C HIS A 106 0.88 -15.45 1.21
N SER A 107 0.01 -14.67 0.56
CA SER A 107 -0.93 -13.85 1.30
C SER A 107 -2.05 -14.73 1.87
N PRO A 108 -2.62 -14.39 3.04
CA PRO A 108 -3.71 -15.16 3.59
C PRO A 108 -4.92 -14.98 2.67
N ARG A 109 -5.93 -15.83 2.81
CA ARG A 109 -7.14 -15.73 1.99
C ARG A 109 -7.96 -14.51 2.40
N CYS A 110 -7.58 -13.34 1.89
CA CYS A 110 -8.14 -12.07 2.27
C CYS A 110 -8.57 -11.27 1.04
N ARG A 111 -9.71 -10.58 1.17
CA ARG A 111 -10.10 -9.55 0.22
C ARG A 111 -9.46 -8.24 0.68
N CYS A 112 -8.41 -7.84 -0.02
CA CYS A 112 -7.69 -6.59 0.25
C CYS A 112 -8.34 -5.42 -0.50
N ARG A 113 -8.20 -4.22 0.06
CA ARG A 113 -8.41 -3.00 -0.73
C ARG A 113 -7.38 -2.90 -1.85
N ILE A 114 -7.75 -2.20 -2.92
CA ILE A 114 -6.94 -2.10 -4.14
C ILE A 114 -5.58 -1.46 -3.85
N SER A 115 -5.51 -0.39 -3.05
CA SER A 115 -4.24 0.31 -2.77
C SER A 115 -3.71 0.01 -1.36
N GLY A 116 -2.44 -0.40 -1.28
CA GLY A 116 -1.69 -0.57 -0.04
C GLY A 116 -0.97 0.71 0.39
N TYR A 117 -0.72 0.85 1.69
CA TYR A 117 -0.05 2.00 2.30
C TYR A 117 1.40 1.67 2.66
N PHE A 118 2.36 2.39 2.10
CA PHE A 118 3.78 2.21 2.43
C PHE A 118 4.17 3.01 3.67
N PHE A 119 4.82 2.34 4.61
CA PHE A 119 5.31 2.92 5.85
C PHE A 119 6.51 2.11 6.37
N ASN A 120 7.63 2.79 6.66
CA ASN A 120 8.86 2.20 7.22
C ASN A 120 9.30 0.88 6.54
N GLY A 121 9.46 0.90 5.21
CA GLY A 121 9.94 -0.26 4.44
C GLY A 121 8.90 -1.36 4.23
N SER A 122 7.70 -1.23 4.79
CA SER A 122 6.62 -2.22 4.67
C SER A 122 5.41 -1.63 3.98
N VAL A 123 4.65 -2.47 3.27
CA VAL A 123 3.34 -2.09 2.71
C VAL A 123 2.24 -2.78 3.52
N TYR A 124 1.23 -2.00 3.87
CA TYR A 124 0.09 -2.40 4.70
C TYR A 124 -1.20 -2.33 3.88
N TRP A 125 -2.02 -3.38 3.97
CA TRP A 125 -3.34 -3.39 3.34
C TRP A 125 -4.43 -3.53 4.38
N ILE A 126 -5.52 -2.81 4.16
CA ILE A 126 -6.78 -3.06 4.85
C ILE A 126 -7.40 -4.27 4.17
N ALA A 127 -7.60 -5.35 4.91
CA ALA A 127 -8.05 -6.61 4.37
C ALA A 127 -9.16 -7.22 5.25
N ASN A 128 -10.13 -7.85 4.59
CA ASN A 128 -11.13 -8.69 5.27
C ASN A 128 -10.73 -10.15 5.04
N CYS A 129 -10.25 -10.81 6.08
CA CYS A 129 -9.84 -12.21 6.06
C CYS A 129 -10.96 -13.09 6.62
N VAL A 130 -11.15 -14.29 6.05
CA VAL A 130 -12.15 -15.27 6.53
C VAL A 130 -11.41 -16.52 6.99
N GLY A 131 -11.51 -16.84 8.28
CA GLY A 131 -11.09 -18.13 8.85
C GLY A 131 -9.58 -18.40 8.88
N VAL A 132 -8.75 -17.40 9.22
CA VAL A 132 -7.29 -17.56 9.30
C VAL A 132 -6.77 -17.11 10.67
N ASP A 133 -5.99 -17.97 11.34
CA ASP A 133 -5.10 -17.60 12.45
C ASP A 133 -3.91 -16.79 11.89
N THR A 134 -3.77 -15.54 12.33
CA THR A 134 -2.96 -14.48 11.69
C THR A 134 -1.44 -14.58 11.89
N LYS A 135 -0.85 -15.79 11.91
CA LYS A 135 0.59 -15.96 12.19
C LYS A 135 1.51 -16.09 11.00
N ASP A 136 1.00 -16.33 9.79
CA ASP A 136 1.85 -16.54 8.62
C ASP A 136 1.61 -15.46 7.56
N CYS A 137 2.34 -14.34 7.61
CA CYS A 137 2.53 -13.44 6.46
C CYS A 137 3.60 -12.34 6.68
N CYS A 138 4.56 -12.23 5.75
CA CYS A 138 5.57 -11.16 5.69
C CYS A 138 5.09 -9.82 5.13
N PHE A 139 3.79 -9.62 4.96
CA PHE A 139 3.20 -8.31 4.68
C PHE A 139 2.00 -8.23 5.61
N ILE A 140 1.98 -7.31 6.56
CA ILE A 140 1.07 -7.43 7.71
C ILE A 140 -0.37 -7.22 7.23
N PHE A 141 -1.04 -8.35 6.99
CA PHE A 141 -2.48 -8.48 6.87
C PHE A 141 -3.05 -8.64 8.26
N ASP A 142 -4.10 -7.88 8.51
CA ASP A 142 -4.83 -7.74 9.77
C ASP A 142 -4.26 -6.71 10.74
N ILE A 143 -4.69 -5.47 10.55
CA ILE A 143 -4.74 -4.51 11.65
C ILE A 143 -6.02 -4.85 12.42
N GLN A 144 -5.90 -5.82 13.34
CA GLN A 144 -6.96 -6.08 14.28
C GLN A 144 -6.98 -4.89 15.25
N LEU A 145 -7.93 -3.99 15.03
CA LEU A 145 -8.16 -2.88 15.95
C LEU A 145 -8.53 -3.44 17.32
N PRO A 146 -8.19 -2.74 18.41
CA PRO A 146 -8.46 -3.20 19.77
C PRO A 146 -9.96 -3.37 20.08
N GLU A 147 -10.86 -2.92 19.20
CA GLU A 147 -12.30 -3.16 19.31
C GLU A 147 -12.91 -3.62 17.95
N PRO A 148 -13.50 -4.83 17.86
CA PRO A 148 -13.95 -5.44 16.60
C PRO A 148 -15.17 -4.77 15.96
N SER A 149 -15.81 -3.82 16.64
CA SER A 149 -16.97 -3.08 16.11
C SER A 149 -16.60 -1.93 15.18
N TRP A 150 -15.32 -1.57 15.10
CA TRP A 150 -14.81 -0.49 14.26
C TRP A 150 -14.33 -1.01 12.91
N HIS A 151 -14.72 -0.32 11.84
CA HIS A 151 -14.33 -0.63 10.47
C HIS A 151 -13.21 0.30 10.04
N THR A 152 -12.07 -0.27 9.69
CA THR A 152 -10.93 0.48 9.17
C THR A 152 -11.24 1.13 7.81
N LYS A 153 -11.13 2.46 7.74
CA LYS A 153 -11.39 3.26 6.55
C LYS A 153 -10.12 3.66 5.80
N GLN A 154 -9.05 4.06 6.46
CA GLN A 154 -7.86 4.54 5.78
C GLN A 154 -6.63 4.37 6.65
N LEU A 155 -5.49 4.10 6.01
CA LEU A 155 -4.17 4.11 6.62
C LEU A 155 -3.47 5.42 6.30
N LEU A 156 -2.72 5.93 7.28
CA LEU A 156 -1.93 7.14 7.17
C LEU A 156 -0.78 7.10 8.16
N SER A 157 0.12 8.09 8.07
CA SER A 157 1.13 8.34 9.09
C SER A 157 0.82 9.64 9.81
N ILE A 158 0.92 9.61 11.14
CA ILE A 158 0.78 10.78 12.00
C ILE A 158 2.03 10.88 12.85
N LYS A 159 2.82 11.94 12.64
CA LYS A 159 4.08 12.20 13.37
C LYS A 159 5.00 10.96 13.40
N GLY A 160 5.18 10.32 12.24
CA GLY A 160 6.07 9.16 12.11
C GLY A 160 5.52 7.86 12.70
N SER A 161 4.21 7.74 12.93
CA SER A 161 3.60 6.49 13.38
C SER A 161 2.48 6.06 12.45
N LEU A 162 2.39 4.76 12.19
CA LEU A 162 1.30 4.16 11.44
C LEU A 162 -0.01 4.41 12.20
N SER A 163 -0.99 4.97 11.51
CA SER A 163 -2.27 5.36 12.06
C SER A 163 -3.40 4.89 11.16
N VAL A 164 -4.58 4.75 11.75
CA VAL A 164 -5.78 4.24 11.08
C VAL A 164 -6.94 5.16 11.40
N ILE A 165 -7.66 5.59 10.38
CA ILE A 165 -9.00 6.17 10.53
C ILE A 165 -10.00 5.03 10.50
N SER A 166 -10.83 4.94 11.53
CA SER A 166 -11.85 3.90 11.66
C SER A 166 -13.23 4.51 11.86
N VAL A 167 -14.26 3.79 11.45
CA VAL A 167 -15.66 4.19 11.61
C VAL A 167 -16.47 3.13 12.34
N LYS A 168 -17.34 3.55 13.25
CA LYS A 168 -18.33 2.69 13.91
C LYS A 168 -19.72 3.25 13.61
N PHE A 169 -20.58 2.40 13.06
CA PHE A 169 -21.97 2.76 12.77
C PHE A 169 -22.86 2.38 13.96
N GLY A 170 -23.66 3.32 14.45
CA GLY A 170 -24.64 3.11 15.51
C GLY A 170 -25.98 3.77 15.19
N PHE A 171 -26.95 3.62 16.09
CA PHE A 171 -28.32 4.15 15.90
C PHE A 171 -28.39 5.68 15.69
N GLY A 172 -27.37 6.44 16.10
CA GLY A 172 -27.27 7.89 15.93
C GLY A 172 -26.36 8.38 14.79
N GLY A 173 -25.81 7.49 13.96
CA GLY A 173 -24.92 7.86 12.85
C GLY A 173 -23.55 7.17 12.90
N ALA A 174 -22.58 7.76 12.20
CA ALA A 174 -21.21 7.23 12.07
C ALA A 174 -20.23 7.98 12.99
N ASN A 175 -19.64 7.26 13.94
CA ASN A 175 -18.56 7.77 14.77
C ASN A 175 -17.21 7.46 14.12
N HIS A 176 -16.30 8.42 14.12
CA HIS A 176 -14.97 8.27 13.57
C HIS A 176 -13.95 8.35 14.70
N SER A 177 -12.92 7.50 14.66
CA SER A 177 -11.81 7.55 15.60
C SER A 177 -10.50 7.31 14.87
N ILE A 178 -9.44 7.92 15.39
CA ILE A 178 -8.09 7.71 14.90
C ILE A 178 -7.34 6.85 15.90
N TRP A 179 -6.80 5.75 15.39
CA TRP A 179 -5.97 4.82 16.14
C TRP A 179 -4.52 5.01 15.71
N LYS A 180 -3.62 5.11 16.67
CA LYS A 180 -2.18 5.22 16.43
C LYS A 180 -1.49 3.97 16.93
N ARG A 181 -0.58 3.42 16.12
CA ARG A 181 0.26 2.28 16.51
C ARG A 181 1.52 2.80 17.21
N ASP A 182 1.80 2.26 18.38
CA ASP A 182 3.05 2.55 19.09
C ASP A 182 4.20 1.64 18.63
N GLY A 183 5.39 1.87 19.18
CA GLY A 183 6.59 1.08 18.86
C GLY A 183 6.54 -0.37 19.36
N SER A 184 5.66 -0.70 20.31
CA SER A 184 5.41 -2.07 20.75
C SER A 184 4.48 -2.84 19.81
N GLY A 185 3.83 -2.13 18.88
CA GLY A 185 2.86 -2.67 17.95
C GLY A 185 1.41 -2.58 18.45
N ALA A 186 1.18 -2.02 19.64
CA ALA A 186 -0.14 -1.83 20.22
C ALA A 186 -0.84 -0.58 19.64
N TRP A 187 -2.18 -0.59 19.69
CA TRP A 187 -3.02 0.50 19.18
C TRP A 187 -3.66 1.27 20.32
N SER A 188 -3.61 2.60 20.25
CA SER A 188 -4.32 3.51 21.15
C SER A 188 -5.18 4.49 20.35
N SER A 189 -6.41 4.75 20.80
CA SER A 189 -7.22 5.83 20.24
C SER A 189 -6.65 7.18 20.69
N ILE A 190 -6.62 8.15 19.77
CA ILE A 190 -6.12 9.50 20.04
C ILE A 190 -7.18 10.58 19.80
N TYR A 191 -8.34 10.20 19.23
CA TYR A 191 -9.52 11.04 19.02
C TYR A 191 -10.75 10.17 18.79
#